data_AF-G5C276-F1
#
_entry.id   AF-G5C276-F1
#
_cell.length_a   1.000
_cell.length_b   1.000
_cell.length_c   1.000
_cell.angle_alpha   90.00
_cell.angle_beta   90.00
_cell.angle_gamma   90.00
#
_symmetry.space_group_name_H-M   'P 1'
#
loop_
_entity.id
_entity.type
_entity.pdbx_description
1 polymer ?
#
loop_
_entity_poly.entity_id
_entity_poly.type
_entity_poly.pdbx_seq_one_letter_code
_entity_poly.pdbx_strand_id
1 'polypeptide(L)'
;MLTWAFRYGHDGLEVIGLTFHRDLYVQTQQVAPAELKSTQVPLTVLQEQLLHKLGDNAYPFTLQMVTNPPCSVTLQPGPKDLGKACGVDFEVKSFCAENLP
;
A
#
# COMPACT_ATOMS: atom_id res chain seq x y z
N MET A 1 3.18 -4.64 2.55
CA MET A 1 3.76 -3.77 1.51
C MET A 1 2.90 -2.53 1.39
N LEU A 2 3.48 -1.35 1.54
CA LEU A 2 2.87 -0.05 1.28
C LEU A 2 3.47 0.49 -0.02
N THR A 3 2.62 0.83 -0.98
CA THR A 3 3.03 1.39 -2.27
C THR A 3 2.34 2.73 -2.49
N TRP A 4 3.09 3.74 -2.94
CA TRP A 4 2.53 5.00 -3.46
C TRP A 4 2.75 4.98 -4.95
N ALA A 5 1.68 5.05 -5.73
CA ALA A 5 1.77 4.94 -7.17
C ALA A 5 1.13 6.15 -7.84
N PHE A 6 1.78 6.64 -8.89
CA PHE A 6 1.08 7.44 -9.88
C PHE A 6 0.49 6.50 -10.93
N ARG A 7 -0.81 6.65 -11.19
CA ARG A 7 -1.55 5.92 -12.21
C ARG A 7 -2.10 6.88 -13.25
N TYR A 8 -2.03 6.48 -14.51
CA TYR A 8 -2.72 7.09 -15.63
C TYR A 8 -3.33 5.97 -16.47
N GLY A 9 -4.63 6.03 -16.68
CA GLY A 9 -5.38 4.97 -17.34
C GLY A 9 -6.47 4.39 -16.45
N HIS A 10 -7.30 3.54 -17.05
CA HIS A 10 -8.35 2.80 -16.34
C HIS A 10 -7.92 1.34 -16.20
N ASP A 11 -8.19 0.72 -15.04
CA ASP A 11 -7.92 -0.71 -14.75
C ASP A 11 -8.90 -1.68 -15.44
N GLY A 12 -9.72 -1.19 -16.38
CA GLY A 12 -10.63 -2.00 -17.16
C GLY A 12 -9.87 -2.81 -18.19
N LEU A 13 -9.98 -4.14 -18.07
CA LEU A 13 -9.58 -5.12 -19.08
C LEU A 13 -10.14 -4.70 -20.45
N GLU A 14 -9.32 -4.88 -21.49
CA GLU A 14 -9.57 -4.50 -22.90
C GLU A 14 -9.33 -3.02 -23.24
N VAL A 15 -8.07 -2.66 -23.50
CA VAL A 15 -7.65 -1.97 -24.74
C VAL A 15 -6.12 -1.84 -24.68
N ILE A 16 -5.46 -2.20 -25.78
CA ILE A 16 -4.07 -1.86 -26.07
C ILE A 16 -3.95 -0.33 -26.07
N GLY A 17 -3.66 0.28 -24.91
CA GLY A 17 -3.64 1.74 -24.80
C GLY A 17 -3.11 2.24 -23.46
N LEU A 18 -1.90 2.82 -23.50
CA LEU A 18 -1.26 3.72 -22.52
C LEU A 18 -1.82 3.65 -21.10
N THR A 19 -1.64 2.50 -20.44
CA THR A 19 -1.69 2.40 -18.97
C THR A 19 -0.30 2.73 -18.47
N PHE A 20 -0.17 3.79 -17.69
CA PHE A 20 1.09 4.15 -17.06
C PHE A 20 0.93 4.03 -15.55
N HIS A 21 1.72 3.15 -14.97
CA HIS A 21 1.81 2.95 -13.53
C HIS A 21 3.27 3.18 -13.13
N ARG A 22 3.50 4.04 -12.16
CA ARG A 22 4.83 4.28 -11.61
C ARG A 22 4.78 4.28 -10.10
N ASP A 23 5.52 3.34 -9.51
CA ASP A 23 5.77 3.35 -8.08
C ASP A 23 6.67 4.55 -7.74
N LEU A 24 6.15 5.42 -6.90
CA LEU A 24 6.86 6.58 -6.34
C LEU A 24 7.58 6.19 -5.05
N TYR A 25 6.99 5.27 -4.29
CA TYR A 25 7.53 4.76 -3.04
C TYR A 25 7.02 3.34 -2.79
N VAL A 26 7.90 2.46 -2.29
CA VAL A 26 7.56 1.11 -1.88
C VAL A 26 8.23 0.82 -0.54
N GLN A 27 7.47 0.32 0.42
CA GLN A 27 7.95 -0.19 1.69
C GLN A 27 7.40 -1.59 1.94
N THR A 28 8.30 -2.54 2.16
CA THR A 28 7.94 -3.92 2.52
C THR A 28 8.42 -4.21 3.93
N GLN A 29 7.57 -4.89 4.70
CA GLN A 29 7.87 -5.34 6.05
C GLN A 29 7.47 -6.81 6.16
N GLN A 30 8.35 -7.65 6.70
CA GLN A 30 8.01 -9.01 7.07
C GLN A 30 7.21 -8.99 8.37
N VAL A 31 6.01 -9.57 8.33
CA VAL A 31 5.10 -9.63 9.48
C VAL A 31 5.13 -11.01 10.15
N ALA A 32 5.22 -12.07 9.34
CA ALA A 32 5.34 -13.44 9.79
C ALA A 32 6.35 -14.21 8.91
N PRO A 33 7.28 -15.00 9.50
CA PRO A 33 7.53 -15.10 10.94
C PRO A 33 8.10 -13.79 11.51
N ALA A 34 7.77 -13.50 12.77
CA ALA A 34 8.24 -12.28 13.44
C ALA A 34 9.77 -12.25 13.50
N GLU A 35 10.37 -11.15 13.04
CA GLU A 35 11.82 -10.98 13.06
C GLU A 35 12.34 -10.86 14.50
N LEU A 36 13.28 -11.73 14.90
CA LEU A 36 13.87 -11.78 16.25
C LEU A 36 14.60 -10.50 16.67
N LYS A 37 14.95 -9.62 15.73
CA LYS A 37 15.77 -8.41 15.95
C LYS A 37 15.01 -7.11 15.67
N SER A 38 13.70 -7.18 15.43
CA SER A 38 12.93 -5.96 15.12
C SER A 38 12.93 -5.03 16.32
N THR A 39 13.34 -3.77 16.11
CA THR A 39 13.21 -2.70 17.10
C THR A 39 11.76 -2.68 17.57
N GLN A 40 11.52 -2.90 18.86
CA GLN A 40 10.17 -2.94 19.42
C GLN A 40 9.51 -1.57 19.30
N VAL A 41 8.82 -1.35 18.18
CA VAL A 41 7.92 -0.21 18.02
C VAL A 41 6.82 -0.39 19.06
N PRO A 42 6.56 0.61 19.91
CA PRO A 42 5.49 0.50 20.90
C PRO A 42 4.17 0.25 20.20
N LEU A 43 3.40 -0.69 20.73
CA LEU A 43 2.09 -1.02 20.19
C LEU A 43 1.13 0.15 20.42
N THR A 44 0.23 0.34 19.46
CA THR A 44 -0.92 1.21 19.65
C THR A 44 -1.96 0.50 20.50
N VAL A 45 -2.82 1.26 21.18
CA VAL A 45 -3.94 0.71 21.96
C VAL A 45 -4.83 -0.20 21.10
N LEU A 46 -5.04 0.14 19.82
CA LEU A 46 -5.79 -0.71 18.89
C LEU A 46 -5.09 -2.04 18.62
N GLN A 47 -3.77 -2.03 18.41
CA GLN A 47 -3.00 -3.26 18.21
C GLN A 47 -3.07 -4.15 19.44
N GLU A 48 -2.91 -3.61 20.65
CA GLU A 48 -3.06 -4.38 21.91
C GLU A 48 -4.44 -5.05 22.01
N GLN A 49 -5.51 -4.30 21.73
CA GLN A 49 -6.87 -4.82 21.75
C GLN A 49 -7.09 -5.91 20.68
N LEU A 50 -6.55 -5.73 19.47
CA LEU A 50 -6.65 -6.71 18.39
C LEU A 50 -5.86 -7.97 18.71
N LEU A 51 -4.67 -7.87 19.28
CA LEU A 51 -3.88 -9.02 19.73
C LEU A 51 -4.66 -9.84 20.75
N HIS A 52 -5.24 -9.18 21.76
CA HIS A 52 -6.06 -9.86 22.76
C HIS A 52 -7.30 -10.54 22.15
N LYS A 53 -7.94 -9.89 21.16
CA LYS A 53 -9.16 -10.39 20.52
C LYS A 53 -8.92 -11.52 19.52
N LEU A 54 -7.80 -11.49 18.79
CA LEU A 54 -7.50 -12.39 17.67
C LEU A 54 -6.65 -13.60 18.08
N GLY A 55 -5.92 -13.53 19.21
CA GLY A 55 -5.17 -14.65 19.79
C GLY A 55 -3.80 -14.88 19.14
N ASP A 56 -3.28 -16.12 19.29
CA ASP A 56 -1.86 -16.45 19.09
C ASP A 56 -1.31 -16.23 17.67
N ASN A 57 -2.19 -16.19 16.66
CA ASN A 57 -1.81 -15.96 15.25
C ASN A 57 -1.99 -14.50 14.81
N ALA A 58 -2.11 -13.57 15.76
CA ALA A 58 -2.20 -12.15 15.49
C ALA A 58 -0.80 -11.52 15.50
N TYR A 59 -0.40 -10.95 14.37
CA TYR A 59 0.92 -10.34 14.18
C TYR A 59 0.75 -8.85 13.93
N PRO A 60 1.25 -7.96 14.82
CA PRO A 60 1.12 -6.53 14.64
C PRO A 60 2.15 -6.04 13.63
N PHE A 61 1.79 -5.01 12.86
CA PHE A 61 2.69 -4.34 11.93
C PHE A 61 2.38 -2.84 11.88
N THR A 62 3.39 -2.03 11.54
CA THR A 62 3.29 -0.58 11.43
C THR A 62 4.15 -0.13 10.25
N LEU A 63 3.51 0.41 9.21
CA LEU A 63 4.20 0.97 8.05
C LEU A 63 4.32 2.49 8.23
N GLN A 64 5.54 2.99 8.30
CA GLN A 64 5.81 4.42 8.48
C GLN A 64 6.08 5.09 7.15
N MET A 65 5.22 6.04 6.79
CA MET A 65 5.40 6.88 5.62
C MET A 65 6.60 7.82 5.78
N VAL A 66 7.36 8.04 4.70
CA VAL A 66 8.39 9.08 4.67
C VAL A 66 7.78 10.47 4.77
N THR A 67 8.57 11.49 5.12
CA THR A 67 8.08 12.86 5.29
C THR A 67 7.59 13.45 3.97
N ASN A 68 6.47 14.18 4.05
CA ASN A 68 5.82 14.88 2.93
C ASN A 68 5.39 13.99 1.74
N PRO A 69 4.58 12.93 1.95
CA PRO A 69 3.94 12.23 0.84
C PRO A 69 3.08 13.18 -0.01
N PRO A 70 2.95 12.94 -1.33
CA PRO A 70 1.84 13.53 -2.08
C PRO A 70 0.50 13.13 -1.44
N CYS A 71 -0.52 13.96 -1.54
CA CYS A 71 -1.86 13.54 -1.11
C CYS A 71 -2.46 12.53 -2.09
N SER A 72 -3.32 11.64 -1.59
CA SER A 72 -4.17 10.83 -2.47
C SER A 72 -5.08 11.75 -3.28
N VAL A 73 -4.92 11.75 -4.60
CA VAL A 73 -5.67 12.64 -5.50
C VAL A 73 -5.92 11.93 -6.81
N THR A 74 -7.12 12.11 -7.36
CA THR A 74 -7.47 11.59 -8.67
C THR A 74 -8.12 12.67 -9.50
N LEU A 75 -7.57 12.90 -10.69
CA LEU A 75 -8.12 13.74 -11.73
C LEU A 75 -8.97 12.87 -12.63
N GLN A 76 -10.28 13.16 -12.63
CA GLN A 76 -11.23 12.52 -13.52
C GLN A 76 -11.37 13.35 -14.80
N PRO A 77 -11.29 12.74 -16.00
CA PRO A 77 -11.49 13.46 -17.25
C PRO A 77 -12.93 13.95 -17.35
N GLY A 78 -13.13 15.13 -17.93
CA GLY A 78 -14.45 15.64 -18.25
C GLY A 78 -15.10 14.86 -19.41
N PRO A 79 -16.41 15.02 -19.64
CA PRO A 79 -17.15 14.26 -20.66
C PRO A 79 -16.66 14.43 -22.10
N LYS A 80 -15.87 15.48 -22.39
CA LYS A 80 -15.31 15.80 -23.71
C LYS A 80 -13.80 15.62 -23.79
N ASP A 81 -13.17 15.25 -22.68
CA ASP A 81 -11.72 15.07 -22.63
C ASP A 81 -11.37 13.69 -23.17
N LEU A 82 -10.35 13.64 -24.04
CA LEU A 82 -9.81 12.39 -24.58
C LEU A 82 -8.83 11.71 -23.62
N GLY A 83 -8.45 12.39 -22.53
CA GLY A 83 -7.53 11.88 -21.53
C GLY A 83 -8.17 10.82 -20.64
N LYS A 84 -7.35 9.90 -20.11
CA LYS A 84 -7.78 8.95 -19.08
C LYS A 84 -7.64 9.54 -17.68
N ALA A 85 -8.33 8.98 -16.70
CA ALA A 85 -8.14 9.33 -15.29
C ALA A 85 -6.69 9.12 -14.88
N CYS A 86 -6.20 10.02 -14.02
CA CYS A 86 -4.87 9.88 -13.46
C CYS A 86 -4.82 10.39 -12.04
N GLY A 87 -3.84 9.93 -11.27
CA GLY A 87 -3.80 10.28 -9.87
C GLY A 87 -2.64 9.63 -9.14
N VAL A 88 -2.54 10.01 -7.88
CA VAL A 88 -1.67 9.35 -6.92
C VAL A 88 -2.55 8.62 -5.93
N ASP A 89 -2.28 7.34 -5.73
CA ASP A 89 -2.96 6.50 -4.75
C ASP A 89 -1.97 5.74 -3.87
N PHE A 90 -2.50 5.27 -2.74
CA PHE A 90 -1.76 4.58 -1.69
C PHE A 90 -2.37 3.20 -1.52
N GLU A 91 -1.55 2.17 -1.60
CA GLU A 91 -2.00 0.79 -1.55
C GLU A 91 -1.29 0.06 -0.41
N VAL A 92 -2.06 -0.63 0.44
CA VAL A 92 -1.54 -1.53 1.47
C VAL A 92 -1.93 -2.96 1.08
N LYS A 93 -0.92 -3.77 0.79
CA LYS A 93 -1.06 -5.20 0.45
C LYS A 93 -0.35 -6.08 1.47
N SER A 94 -1.01 -7.17 1.86
CA SER A 94 -0.38 -8.33 2.51
C SER A 94 -0.35 -9.50 1.54
N PHE A 95 0.68 -10.32 1.63
CA PHE A 95 0.84 -11.53 0.83
C PHE A 95 1.73 -12.53 1.58
N CYS A 96 1.63 -13.80 1.22
CA CYS A 96 2.55 -14.85 1.66
C CYS A 96 3.51 -15.17 0.50
N ALA A 97 4.80 -15.16 0.77
CA ALA A 97 5.84 -15.51 -0.19
C ALA A 97 7.00 -16.21 0.53
N GLU A 98 7.73 -17.07 -0.19
CA GLU A 98 8.91 -17.76 0.35
C GLU A 98 10.08 -16.80 0.61
N ASN A 99 10.19 -15.74 -0.20
CA ASN A 99 11.21 -14.70 -0.08
C ASN A 99 10.56 -13.32 -0.16
N LEU A 100 11.20 -12.33 0.48
CA LEU A 100 10.82 -10.91 0.33
C LEU A 100 11.12 -10.44 -1.11
N PRO A 101 10.19 -9.71 -1.75
CA PRO A 101 10.41 -9.13 -3.08
C PRO A 101 11.41 -7.95 -3.06
#